data_AF-A0A7C2AXU2-F1
#
_entry.id   AF-A0A7C2AXU2-F1
#
_cell.length_a   1.000
_cell.length_b   1.000
_cell.length_c   1.000
_cell.angle_alpha   90.00
_cell.angle_beta   90.00
_cell.angle_gamma   90.00
#
_symmetry.space_group_name_H-M   'P 1'
#
loop_
_entity.id
_entity.type
_entity.pdbx_description
1 polymer ?
#
loop_
_entity_poly.entity_id
_entity_poly.type
_entity_poly.pdbx_seq_one_letter_code
_entity_poly.pdbx_strand_id
1 'polypeptide(L)'
;MSSVTEEKIEKIYRYIEKNREKRNEKEYKRIKKSLERALIEDYKRRIISKYFFEEYYTKLQNLDRKKKKGIKYCLRCDAPNEKDAEFCENCGYAFREREEKTTSKKVWALAMIVGCIVGLLVPQILLMADEMTDLGSFISELKTIIPSHSSTETSPPETTPPWYEEGYYSKKFEWEYMGYIWTYEMEISKSDYNRYQQMERYPYSEITKYITEDKSGVVERVAQTLREAADKEHYSEGERIYFVIAFVQGLPYYPDNVTSLLHNEWPKFPIETLVDGGGDCEDTSILVAALLDEWNYEVVLLELPGHMAVGVWCESCSGSYVTYDGRNYFYLETTGEGWEIGDIPPEYENSSAKIYEV
;
A
#
# COMPACT_ATOMS: atom_id res chain seq x y z
N MET A 1 7.43 -16.71 -24.23
CA MET A 1 6.01 -16.49 -24.59
C MET A 1 5.46 -15.18 -24.01
N SER A 2 5.88 -14.75 -22.82
CA SER A 2 5.43 -13.48 -22.20
C SER A 2 5.68 -12.24 -23.07
N SER A 3 6.86 -12.09 -23.65
CA SER A 3 7.25 -10.87 -24.40
C SER A 3 6.34 -10.54 -25.61
N VAL A 4 5.80 -11.55 -26.30
CA VAL A 4 4.91 -11.34 -27.45
C VAL A 4 3.50 -10.92 -27.00
N THR A 5 3.05 -11.41 -25.84
CA THR A 5 1.77 -11.02 -25.24
C THR A 5 1.86 -9.61 -24.65
N GLU A 6 2.95 -9.30 -23.96
CA GLU A 6 3.25 -7.97 -23.43
C GLU A 6 3.25 -6.92 -24.55
N GLU A 7 3.96 -7.15 -25.66
CA GLU A 7 3.99 -6.24 -26.81
C GLU A 7 2.59 -5.97 -27.39
N LYS A 8 1.73 -7.00 -27.47
CA LYS A 8 0.34 -6.86 -27.92
C LYS A 8 -0.48 -5.99 -26.96
N ILE A 9 -0.33 -6.20 -25.66
CA ILE A 9 -1.00 -5.41 -24.61
C ILE A 9 -0.57 -3.95 -24.72
N GLU A 10 0.73 -3.67 -24.86
CA GLU A 10 1.22 -2.29 -25.00
C GLU A 10 0.60 -1.60 -26.23
N LYS A 11 0.52 -2.34 -27.35
CA LYS A 11 0.01 -1.81 -28.61
C LYS A 11 -1.47 -1.45 -28.52
N ILE A 12 -2.26 -2.29 -27.84
CA ILE A 12 -3.68 -2.03 -27.60
C ILE A 12 -3.84 -0.87 -26.60
N TYR A 13 -3.04 -0.82 -25.53
CA TYR A 13 -3.05 0.29 -24.58
C TYR A 13 -2.80 1.64 -25.27
N ARG A 14 -1.73 1.74 -26.08
CA ARG A 14 -1.40 2.96 -26.83
C ARG A 14 -2.52 3.37 -27.79
N TYR A 15 -3.19 2.39 -28.39
CA TYR A 15 -4.37 2.65 -29.22
C TYR A 15 -5.51 3.26 -28.39
N ILE A 16 -5.84 2.71 -27.21
CA ILE A 16 -6.90 3.25 -26.35
C ILE A 16 -6.54 4.66 -25.87
N GLU A 17 -5.31 4.86 -25.40
CA GLU A 17 -4.82 6.16 -24.89
C GLU A 17 -4.93 7.27 -25.95
N LYS A 18 -4.48 7.01 -27.18
CA LYS A 18 -4.57 7.97 -28.30
C LYS A 18 -6.01 8.31 -28.69
N ASN A 19 -6.96 7.44 -28.36
CA ASN A 19 -8.33 7.51 -28.82
C ASN A 19 -9.34 7.84 -27.70
N ARG A 20 -8.87 8.19 -26.50
CA ARG A 20 -9.71 8.46 -25.32
C ARG A 20 -10.68 9.63 -25.48
N GLU A 21 -10.38 10.59 -26.35
CA GLU A 21 -11.19 11.80 -26.61
C GLU A 21 -12.10 11.66 -27.85
N LYS A 22 -12.27 10.45 -28.39
CA LYS A 22 -13.11 10.23 -29.58
C LYS A 22 -14.61 10.37 -29.29
N ARG A 23 -15.36 10.87 -30.29
CA ARG A 23 -16.83 10.98 -30.25
C ARG A 23 -17.58 9.65 -30.00
N ASN A 24 -16.95 8.49 -30.27
CA ASN A 24 -17.58 7.18 -30.08
C ASN A 24 -17.20 6.58 -28.72
N GLU A 25 -17.75 7.14 -27.66
CA GLU A 25 -17.52 6.74 -26.26
C GLU A 25 -17.82 5.25 -26.00
N LYS A 26 -18.83 4.71 -26.68
CA LYS A 26 -19.24 3.30 -26.55
C LYS A 26 -18.16 2.34 -27.07
N GLU A 27 -17.54 2.67 -28.19
CA GLU A 27 -16.44 1.88 -28.77
C GLU A 27 -15.19 1.96 -27.90
N TYR A 28 -14.85 3.16 -27.41
CA TYR A 28 -13.75 3.37 -26.45
C TYR A 28 -13.93 2.50 -25.19
N LYS A 29 -15.09 2.60 -24.53
CA LYS A 29 -15.41 1.81 -23.33
C LYS A 29 -15.35 0.30 -23.60
N ARG A 30 -15.81 -0.15 -24.78
CA ARG A 30 -15.75 -1.56 -25.18
C ARG A 30 -14.31 -2.07 -25.31
N ILE A 31 -13.45 -1.32 -25.97
CA ILE A 31 -12.05 -1.73 -26.20
C ILE A 31 -11.26 -1.66 -24.89
N LYS A 32 -11.46 -0.61 -24.07
CA LYS A 32 -10.87 -0.50 -22.74
C LYS A 32 -11.22 -1.71 -21.87
N LYS A 33 -12.51 -2.04 -21.75
CA LYS A 33 -13.00 -3.21 -20.99
C LYS A 33 -12.46 -4.54 -21.55
N SER A 34 -12.26 -4.64 -22.87
CA SER A 34 -11.68 -5.83 -23.49
C SER A 34 -10.20 -6.01 -23.15
N LEU A 35 -9.43 -4.92 -23.11
CA LEU A 35 -8.02 -4.97 -22.71
C LEU A 35 -7.88 -5.27 -21.22
N GLU A 36 -8.73 -4.68 -20.39
CA GLU A 36 -8.80 -4.96 -18.95
C GLU A 36 -9.00 -6.45 -18.67
N ARG A 37 -9.96 -7.08 -19.35
CA ARG A 37 -10.20 -8.53 -19.25
C ARG A 37 -9.00 -9.35 -19.70
N ALA A 38 -8.33 -8.95 -20.78
CA ALA A 38 -7.16 -9.66 -21.29
C ALA A 38 -5.98 -9.59 -20.30
N LEU A 39 -5.72 -8.42 -19.71
CA LEU A 39 -4.71 -8.23 -18.67
C LEU A 39 -4.95 -9.18 -17.48
N ILE A 40 -6.21 -9.25 -17.01
CA ILE A 40 -6.59 -10.11 -15.89
C ILE A 40 -6.41 -11.59 -16.24
N GLU A 41 -6.92 -12.04 -17.40
CA GLU A 41 -6.82 -13.44 -17.81
C GLU A 41 -5.36 -13.88 -18.03
N ASP A 42 -4.56 -13.03 -18.67
CA ASP A 42 -3.15 -13.34 -18.94
C ASP A 42 -2.33 -13.36 -17.62
N TYR A 43 -2.68 -12.52 -16.64
CA TYR A 43 -2.07 -12.58 -15.31
C TYR A 43 -2.47 -13.86 -14.56
N LYS A 44 -3.77 -14.21 -14.52
CA LYS A 44 -4.27 -15.44 -13.88
C LYS A 44 -3.62 -16.70 -14.44
N ARG A 45 -3.37 -16.72 -15.76
CA ARG A 45 -2.71 -17.84 -16.46
C ARG A 45 -1.18 -17.82 -16.34
N ARG A 46 -0.60 -16.88 -15.57
CA ARG A 46 0.85 -16.67 -15.43
C ARG A 46 1.56 -16.43 -16.77
N ILE A 47 0.86 -15.82 -17.73
CA ILE A 47 1.40 -15.49 -19.06
C ILE A 47 2.21 -14.17 -19.00
N ILE A 48 1.78 -13.23 -18.16
CA ILE A 48 2.45 -11.95 -17.88
C ILE A 48 2.88 -11.87 -16.41
N SER A 49 3.92 -11.09 -16.11
CA SER A 49 4.42 -10.92 -14.75
C SER A 49 3.50 -10.04 -13.89
N LYS A 50 3.56 -10.19 -12.56
CA LYS A 50 2.85 -9.32 -11.59
C LYS A 50 3.19 -7.84 -11.84
N TYR A 51 4.46 -7.52 -12.00
CA TYR A 51 4.93 -6.16 -12.30
C TYR A 51 4.31 -5.59 -13.58
N PHE A 52 4.30 -6.36 -14.66
CA PHE A 52 3.72 -5.91 -15.93
C PHE A 52 2.20 -5.71 -15.84
N PHE A 53 1.51 -6.62 -15.14
CA PHE A 53 0.07 -6.50 -14.88
C PHE A 53 -0.24 -5.23 -14.10
N GLU A 54 0.43 -5.00 -12.96
CA GLU A 54 0.23 -3.81 -12.12
C GLU A 54 0.47 -2.51 -12.88
N GLU A 55 1.56 -2.45 -13.66
CA GLU A 55 1.90 -1.27 -14.47
C GLU A 55 0.79 -0.95 -15.48
N TYR A 56 0.36 -1.93 -16.27
CA TYR A 56 -0.60 -1.69 -17.35
C TYR A 56 -2.05 -1.58 -16.88
N TYR A 57 -2.41 -2.27 -15.81
CA TYR A 57 -3.72 -2.14 -15.18
C TYR A 57 -3.89 -0.73 -14.61
N THR A 58 -2.90 -0.23 -13.87
CA THR A 58 -2.89 1.14 -13.31
C THR A 58 -2.99 2.20 -14.41
N LYS A 59 -2.18 2.07 -15.47
CA LYS A 59 -2.24 2.95 -16.64
C LYS A 59 -3.65 2.96 -17.25
N LEU A 60 -4.29 1.80 -17.38
CA LEU A 60 -5.63 1.67 -17.96
C LEU A 60 -6.71 2.35 -17.09
N GLN A 61 -6.66 2.21 -15.77
CA GLN A 61 -7.60 2.86 -14.86
C GLN A 61 -7.48 4.39 -14.92
N ASN A 62 -6.25 4.90 -15.02
CA ASN A 62 -5.97 6.32 -15.09
C ASN A 62 -6.39 7.00 -16.41
N LEU A 63 -6.81 6.24 -17.45
CA LEU A 63 -7.25 6.82 -18.72
C LEU A 63 -8.55 7.63 -18.63
N ASP A 64 -9.43 7.31 -17.67
CA ASP A 64 -10.73 7.99 -17.49
C ASP A 64 -10.64 9.21 -16.56
N ARG A 65 -9.52 9.38 -15.85
CA ARG A 65 -9.31 10.53 -14.97
C ARG A 65 -9.20 11.80 -15.82
N LYS A 66 -10.23 12.66 -15.74
CA LYS A 66 -10.20 14.00 -16.37
C LYS A 66 -9.01 14.78 -15.82
N LYS A 67 -8.03 15.12 -16.66
CA LYS A 67 -6.99 16.09 -16.29
C LYS A 67 -7.65 17.45 -16.07
N LYS A 68 -7.88 17.83 -14.81
CA LYS A 68 -8.26 19.19 -14.43
C LYS A 68 -7.12 20.13 -14.83
N LYS A 69 -7.44 21.16 -15.62
CA LYS A 69 -6.47 22.15 -16.10
C LYS A 69 -5.93 22.91 -14.87
N GLY A 70 -4.62 22.93 -14.68
CA GLY A 70 -4.00 23.60 -13.52
C GLY A 70 -3.70 22.69 -12.33
N ILE A 71 -3.92 21.38 -12.44
CA ILE A 71 -3.54 20.40 -11.41
C ILE A 71 -2.41 19.52 -11.93
N LYS A 72 -1.34 19.35 -11.15
CA LYS A 72 -0.32 18.31 -11.34
C LYS A 72 -0.50 17.20 -10.31
N TYR A 73 -0.30 15.97 -10.75
CA TYR A 73 -0.44 14.81 -9.87
C TYR A 73 0.92 14.40 -9.31
N CYS A 74 0.95 14.04 -8.04
CA CYS A 74 2.16 13.58 -7.37
C CYS A 74 2.67 12.28 -7.98
N LEU A 75 3.95 12.22 -8.34
CA LEU A 75 4.56 10.99 -8.89
C LEU A 75 4.72 9.87 -7.84
N ARG A 76 4.50 10.18 -6.56
CA ARG A 76 4.65 9.24 -5.44
C ARG A 76 3.32 8.73 -4.89
N CYS A 77 2.35 9.62 -4.68
CA CYS A 77 1.06 9.28 -4.07
C CYS A 77 -0.14 9.61 -4.96
N ASP A 78 0.09 10.13 -6.18
CA ASP A 78 -0.95 10.48 -7.14
C ASP A 78 -1.98 11.52 -6.64
N ALA A 79 -1.69 12.21 -5.54
CA ALA A 79 -2.51 13.30 -5.05
C ALA A 79 -2.51 14.48 -6.04
N PRO A 80 -3.65 15.18 -6.21
CA PRO A 80 -3.71 16.41 -6.98
C PRO A 80 -2.99 17.54 -6.23
N ASN A 81 -2.23 18.35 -6.95
CA ASN A 81 -1.53 19.52 -6.41
C ASN A 81 -1.68 20.68 -7.40
N GLU A 82 -1.58 21.92 -6.91
CA GLU A 82 -1.54 23.09 -7.80
C GLU A 82 -0.38 23.00 -8.79
N LYS A 83 -0.55 23.54 -10.00
CA LYS A 83 0.42 23.41 -11.10
C LYS A 83 1.84 23.85 -10.70
N ASP A 84 1.95 24.85 -9.85
CA ASP A 84 3.17 25.49 -9.35
C ASP A 84 3.63 24.95 -7.97
N ALA A 85 2.91 24.02 -7.34
CA ALA A 85 3.28 23.47 -6.03
C ALA A 85 4.70 22.88 -6.01
N GLU A 86 5.63 23.39 -5.22
CA GLU A 86 7.01 22.85 -5.19
C GLU A 86 7.10 21.47 -4.51
N PHE A 87 6.13 21.17 -3.66
CA PHE A 87 6.02 19.91 -2.91
C PHE A 87 4.61 19.37 -3.00
N CYS A 88 4.47 18.05 -2.83
CA CYS A 88 3.17 17.42 -2.73
C CYS A 88 2.57 17.66 -1.35
N GLU A 89 1.39 18.27 -1.30
CA GLU A 89 0.67 18.58 -0.05
C GLU A 89 0.33 17.32 0.75
N ASN A 90 0.08 16.20 0.06
CA ASN A 90 -0.28 14.93 0.71
C ASN A 90 0.91 14.12 1.25
N CYS A 91 2.08 14.16 0.59
CA CYS A 91 3.18 13.22 0.93
C CYS A 91 4.57 13.86 1.00
N GLY A 92 4.66 15.19 0.89
CA GLY A 92 5.90 15.96 0.91
C GLY A 92 6.84 15.73 -0.29
N TYR A 93 6.41 14.99 -1.31
CA TYR A 93 7.22 14.71 -2.50
C TYR A 93 7.60 16.02 -3.22
N ALA A 94 8.89 16.33 -3.28
CA ALA A 94 9.40 17.51 -3.97
C ALA A 94 9.25 17.36 -5.49
N PHE A 95 8.47 18.24 -6.10
CA PHE A 95 8.37 18.41 -7.55
C PHE A 95 9.61 19.15 -8.04
N ARG A 96 10.77 18.48 -8.04
CA ARG A 96 12.02 19.08 -8.54
C ARG A 96 11.81 19.54 -9.98
N GLU A 97 11.93 20.85 -10.23
CA GLU A 97 12.07 21.36 -11.58
C GLU A 97 13.37 20.79 -12.16
N ARG A 98 13.23 19.96 -13.19
CA ARG A 98 14.34 19.76 -14.12
C ARG A 98 14.39 21.06 -14.93
N GLU A 99 15.29 21.98 -14.58
CA GLU A 99 15.55 23.17 -15.39
C GLU A 99 15.88 22.73 -16.83
N GLU A 100 14.89 22.79 -17.73
CA GLU A 100 15.14 22.80 -19.17
C GLU A 100 15.74 24.16 -19.54
N LYS A 101 17.01 24.39 -19.20
CA LYS A 101 17.79 25.44 -19.83
C LYS A 101 18.17 24.99 -21.22
N THR A 102 17.36 25.42 -22.18
CA THR A 102 17.72 25.60 -23.58
C THR A 102 19.09 26.26 -23.72
N THR A 103 20.15 25.48 -23.97
CA THR A 103 21.41 26.01 -24.53
C THR A 103 22.03 25.03 -25.54
N SER A 104 21.30 24.82 -26.64
CA SER A 104 21.77 24.14 -27.86
C SER A 104 23.12 24.69 -28.40
N LYS A 105 23.52 25.92 -28.05
CA LYS A 105 24.81 26.49 -28.48
C LYS A 105 26.05 26.06 -27.68
N LYS A 106 25.90 25.57 -26.44
CA LYS A 106 27.05 25.16 -25.61
C LYS A 106 27.48 23.70 -25.84
N VAL A 107 26.55 22.83 -26.22
CA VAL A 107 26.82 21.41 -26.51
C VAL A 107 27.69 21.25 -27.77
N TRP A 108 27.46 22.06 -28.81
CA TRP A 108 28.31 22.06 -30.00
C TRP A 108 29.72 22.62 -29.75
N ALA A 109 29.85 23.64 -28.89
CA ALA A 109 31.16 24.18 -28.51
C ALA A 109 31.96 23.18 -27.65
N LEU A 110 31.32 22.48 -26.72
CA LEU A 110 31.94 21.43 -25.91
C LEU A 110 32.29 20.18 -26.73
N ALA A 111 31.45 19.77 -27.68
CA ALA A 111 31.74 18.64 -28.57
C ALA A 111 32.94 18.91 -29.48
N MET A 112 33.12 20.15 -29.94
CA MET A 112 34.30 20.56 -30.74
C MET A 112 35.58 20.60 -29.89
N ILE A 113 35.49 21.07 -28.64
CA ILE A 113 36.63 21.11 -27.70
C ILE A 113 37.04 19.69 -27.27
N VAL A 114 36.07 18.82 -26.96
CA VAL A 114 36.33 17.41 -26.60
C VAL A 114 36.88 16.63 -27.80
N GLY A 115 36.39 16.88 -29.02
CA GLY A 115 36.95 16.29 -30.24
C GLY A 115 38.41 16.67 -30.49
N CYS A 116 38.80 17.93 -30.23
CA CYS A 116 40.19 18.38 -30.33
C CYS A 116 41.09 17.78 -29.23
N ILE A 117 40.59 17.63 -28.00
CA ILE A 117 41.35 17.04 -26.88
C ILE A 117 41.53 15.53 -27.08
N VAL A 118 40.51 14.81 -27.55
CA VAL A 118 40.60 13.38 -27.86
C VAL A 118 41.54 13.12 -29.05
N GLY A 119 41.52 13.97 -30.08
CA GLY A 119 42.45 13.87 -31.23
C GLY A 119 43.92 14.13 -30.87
N LEU A 120 44.19 14.91 -29.82
CA LEU A 120 45.55 15.20 -29.34
C LEU A 120 46.08 14.17 -28.33
N LEU A 121 45.21 13.41 -27.67
CA LEU A 121 45.59 12.42 -26.65
C LEU A 121 45.76 10.99 -27.19
N VAL A 122 45.17 10.67 -28.35
CA VAL A 122 45.33 9.35 -29.00
C VAL A 122 46.79 9.02 -29.37
N PRO A 123 47.64 9.96 -29.83
CA PRO A 123 49.06 9.70 -30.06
C PRO A 123 49.88 9.50 -28.77
N GLN A 124 49.42 10.03 -27.63
CA GLN A 124 50.09 9.90 -26.32
C GLN A 124 49.75 8.59 -25.60
N ILE A 125 48.53 8.07 -25.80
CA ILE A 125 48.09 6.80 -25.22
C ILE A 125 48.73 5.60 -25.94
N LEU A 126 49.17 5.76 -27.20
CA LEU A 126 49.91 4.70 -27.92
C LEU A 126 51.39 4.56 -27.49
N LEU A 127 51.92 5.45 -26.64
CA LEU A 127 53.31 5.40 -26.14
C LEU A 127 53.42 4.90 -24.69
N MET A 128 52.31 4.59 -24.02
CA MET A 128 52.32 4.12 -22.62
C MET A 128 51.96 2.62 -22.49
N ALA A 129 51.94 1.89 -23.60
CA ALA A 129 51.60 0.46 -23.64
C ALA A 129 52.78 -0.48 -23.31
N ASP A 130 53.83 0.01 -22.64
CA ASP A 130 55.04 -0.78 -22.32
C ASP A 130 55.33 -0.92 -20.81
N GLU A 131 54.42 -0.48 -19.92
CA GLU A 131 54.57 -0.62 -18.45
C GLU A 131 53.36 -1.27 -17.78
N MET A 132 52.96 -2.47 -18.21
CA MET A 132 51.98 -3.28 -17.47
C MET A 132 52.46 -4.73 -17.28
N THR A 133 53.65 -4.87 -16.72
CA THR A 133 54.19 -6.12 -16.19
C THR A 133 54.57 -5.99 -14.71
N ASP A 134 53.68 -5.49 -13.84
CA ASP A 134 53.89 -5.64 -12.39
C ASP A 134 52.61 -5.58 -11.53
N LEU A 135 51.56 -6.28 -11.93
CA LEU A 135 50.34 -6.45 -11.12
C LEU A 135 50.04 -7.93 -10.83
N GLY A 136 51.05 -8.79 -10.92
CA GLY A 136 50.96 -10.23 -10.62
C GLY A 136 51.47 -10.61 -9.23
N SER A 137 52.29 -9.76 -8.60
CA SER A 137 52.96 -10.07 -7.32
C SER A 137 52.17 -9.64 -6.07
N PHE A 138 51.20 -8.73 -6.19
CA PHE A 138 50.53 -8.12 -5.03
C PHE A 138 49.35 -8.94 -4.47
N ILE A 139 48.85 -9.96 -5.18
CA ILE A 139 47.68 -10.75 -4.75
C ILE A 139 48.07 -11.92 -3.84
N SER A 140 49.36 -12.27 -3.71
CA SER A 140 49.79 -13.39 -2.85
C SER A 140 49.96 -13.02 -1.37
N GLU A 141 50.09 -11.73 -1.01
CA GLU A 141 50.30 -11.28 0.37
C GLU A 141 49.01 -10.95 1.16
N LEU A 142 47.85 -10.86 0.49
CA LEU A 142 46.57 -10.56 1.16
C LEU A 142 45.86 -11.80 1.75
N LYS A 143 46.46 -12.99 1.66
CA LYS A 143 45.86 -14.26 2.17
C LYS A 143 46.33 -14.70 3.56
N THR A 144 47.16 -13.94 4.27
CA THR A 144 47.81 -14.39 5.51
C THR A 144 47.47 -13.58 6.78
N ILE A 145 46.39 -12.80 6.80
CA ILE A 145 45.99 -12.09 8.03
C ILE A 145 44.48 -12.20 8.28
N ILE A 146 44.03 -13.31 8.89
CA ILE A 146 42.84 -13.33 9.75
C ILE A 146 43.14 -14.26 10.95
N PRO A 147 42.95 -13.82 12.22
CA PRO A 147 43.22 -14.63 13.40
C PRO A 147 42.13 -15.69 13.63
N SER A 148 42.55 -16.81 14.20
CA SER A 148 41.69 -17.88 14.71
C SER A 148 40.88 -17.40 15.93
N HIS A 149 39.56 -17.25 15.79
CA HIS A 149 38.67 -17.30 16.95
C HIS A 149 38.15 -18.72 17.16
N SER A 150 38.45 -19.23 18.35
CA SER A 150 37.96 -20.46 18.95
C SER A 150 36.43 -20.52 18.92
N SER A 151 35.88 -21.41 18.09
CA SER A 151 34.48 -21.83 18.16
C SER A 151 34.32 -22.83 19.29
N THR A 152 33.67 -22.42 20.37
CA THR A 152 32.94 -23.36 21.23
C THR A 152 31.77 -23.91 20.42
N GLU A 153 31.84 -25.19 20.08
CA GLU A 153 30.74 -25.95 19.50
C GLU A 153 29.58 -25.95 20.48
N THR A 154 28.52 -25.24 20.12
CA THR A 154 27.18 -25.46 20.66
C THR A 154 26.40 -26.14 19.53
N SER A 155 25.69 -27.21 19.89
CA SER A 155 24.85 -28.10 19.08
C SER A 155 24.10 -27.45 17.90
N PRO A 156 23.79 -28.21 16.83
CA PRO A 156 23.14 -27.67 15.63
C PRO A 156 21.79 -27.03 16.00
N PRO A 157 21.47 -25.82 15.50
CA PRO A 157 20.20 -25.20 15.81
C PRO A 157 19.07 -26.00 15.16
N GLU A 158 18.03 -26.22 15.95
CA GLU A 158 16.67 -26.51 15.50
C GLU A 158 16.38 -25.67 14.24
N THR A 159 15.93 -26.31 13.16
CA THR A 159 15.74 -25.64 11.86
C THR A 159 14.85 -24.42 12.04
N THR A 160 15.39 -23.22 11.85
CA THR A 160 14.63 -21.98 11.91
C THR A 160 13.46 -22.08 10.92
N PRO A 161 12.22 -21.80 11.35
CA PRO A 161 11.06 -21.95 10.50
C PRO A 161 11.15 -20.99 9.29
N PRO A 162 10.51 -21.32 8.15
CA PRO A 162 10.63 -20.55 6.91
C PRO A 162 10.05 -19.12 6.99
N TRP A 163 9.27 -18.80 8.02
CA TRP A 163 8.77 -17.45 8.29
C TRP A 163 9.69 -16.62 9.21
N TYR A 164 10.74 -17.21 9.78
CA TYR A 164 11.64 -16.48 10.64
C TYR A 164 12.50 -15.49 9.85
N GLU A 165 12.39 -14.21 10.19
CA GLU A 165 13.26 -13.15 9.70
C GLU A 165 13.62 -12.23 10.88
N GLU A 166 14.91 -11.94 11.04
CA GLU A 166 15.37 -11.03 12.08
C GLU A 166 15.02 -9.56 11.77
N GLY A 167 14.78 -8.79 12.84
CA GLY A 167 14.56 -7.36 12.78
C GLY A 167 13.08 -6.96 12.82
N TYR A 168 12.85 -5.67 12.61
CA TYR A 168 11.55 -5.05 12.82
C TYR A 168 11.19 -4.13 11.64
N TYR A 169 9.89 -4.01 11.37
CA TYR A 169 9.33 -2.87 10.65
C TYR A 169 9.09 -1.75 11.66
N SER A 170 9.68 -0.57 11.40
CA SER A 170 9.33 0.66 12.12
C SER A 170 8.16 1.30 11.40
N LYS A 171 7.03 1.43 12.10
CA LYS A 171 5.79 2.02 11.58
C LYS A 171 5.49 3.30 12.34
N LYS A 172 5.19 4.37 11.60
CA LYS A 172 4.66 5.62 12.12
C LYS A 172 3.23 5.78 11.60
N PHE A 173 2.30 5.98 12.53
CA PHE A 173 0.91 6.30 12.27
C PHE A 173 0.68 7.77 12.62
N GLU A 174 -0.16 8.43 11.84
CA GLU A 174 -0.54 9.82 12.01
C GLU A 174 -2.02 9.96 11.63
N TRP A 175 -2.82 10.57 12.50
CA TRP A 175 -4.25 10.78 12.26
C TRP A 175 -4.73 12.08 12.90
N GLU A 176 -5.77 12.68 12.32
CA GLU A 176 -6.41 13.86 12.88
C GLU A 176 -7.61 13.46 13.74
N TYR A 177 -7.70 14.02 14.94
CA TYR A 177 -8.90 13.90 15.77
C TYR A 177 -9.12 15.17 16.60
N MET A 178 -10.32 15.75 16.52
CA MET A 178 -10.70 16.98 17.21
C MET A 178 -9.73 18.17 17.01
N GLY A 179 -9.16 18.29 15.81
CA GLY A 179 -8.21 19.34 15.46
C GLY A 179 -6.79 19.13 16.00
N TYR A 180 -6.50 17.96 16.58
CA TYR A 180 -5.16 17.54 16.97
C TYR A 180 -4.62 16.50 15.99
N ILE A 181 -3.33 16.62 15.66
CA ILE A 181 -2.59 15.58 14.94
C ILE A 181 -1.98 14.65 15.98
N TRP A 182 -2.46 13.42 15.99
CA TRP A 182 -1.94 12.34 16.81
C TRP A 182 -0.86 11.59 16.04
N THR A 183 0.16 11.12 16.75
CA THR A 183 1.21 10.29 16.17
C THR A 183 1.51 9.12 17.08
N TYR A 184 1.77 7.97 16.47
CA TYR A 184 2.19 6.77 17.18
C TYR A 184 3.28 6.06 16.38
N GLU A 185 4.38 5.73 17.04
CA GLU A 185 5.46 4.94 16.46
C GLU A 185 5.57 3.60 17.17
N MET A 186 5.70 2.52 16.40
CA MET A 186 5.90 1.19 16.94
C MET A 186 6.84 0.35 16.08
N GLU A 187 7.42 -0.65 16.72
CA GLU A 187 8.18 -1.71 16.04
C GLU A 187 7.34 -2.99 15.98
N ILE A 188 7.28 -3.59 14.80
CA ILE A 188 6.58 -4.85 14.55
C ILE A 188 7.60 -5.86 14.06
N SER A 189 7.67 -7.02 14.70
CA SER A 189 8.62 -8.08 14.32
C SER A 189 8.36 -8.55 12.90
N LYS A 190 9.43 -8.63 12.09
CA LYS A 190 9.32 -9.20 10.74
C LYS A 190 8.92 -10.67 10.77
N SER A 191 9.39 -11.43 11.78
CA SER A 191 9.01 -12.84 11.92
C SER A 191 7.53 -13.02 12.21
N ASP A 192 6.91 -12.11 12.98
CA ASP A 192 5.48 -12.15 13.22
C ASP A 192 4.71 -11.82 11.96
N TYR A 193 5.02 -10.70 11.29
CA TYR A 193 4.38 -10.36 10.01
C TYR A 193 4.49 -11.50 8.98
N ASN A 194 5.69 -12.05 8.80
CA ASN A 194 5.93 -13.15 7.87
C ASN A 194 5.17 -14.43 8.25
N ARG A 195 4.99 -14.69 9.54
CA ARG A 195 4.18 -15.82 10.03
C ARG A 195 2.72 -15.66 9.57
N TYR A 196 2.14 -14.47 9.74
CA TYR A 196 0.76 -14.18 9.30
C TYR A 196 0.60 -14.21 7.78
N GLN A 197 1.57 -13.69 7.03
CA GLN A 197 1.58 -13.76 5.56
C GLN A 197 1.53 -15.21 5.05
N GLN A 198 2.10 -16.16 5.80
CA GLN A 198 2.13 -17.58 5.46
C GLN A 198 0.98 -18.40 6.04
N MET A 199 0.11 -17.82 6.86
CA MET A 199 -1.04 -18.54 7.41
C MET A 199 -2.04 -18.90 6.30
N GLU A 200 -2.64 -20.08 6.43
CA GLU A 200 -3.78 -20.45 5.61
C GLU A 200 -4.92 -19.45 5.88
N ARG A 201 -5.51 -18.94 4.79
CA ARG A 201 -6.59 -17.96 4.88
C ARG A 201 -7.88 -18.64 5.30
N TYR A 202 -8.59 -18.02 6.23
CA TYR A 202 -9.93 -18.49 6.58
C TYR A 202 -10.87 -18.22 5.40
N PRO A 203 -11.84 -19.11 5.15
CA PRO A 203 -12.90 -18.80 4.19
C PRO A 203 -13.63 -17.54 4.63
N TYR A 204 -14.09 -16.75 3.68
CA TYR A 204 -14.79 -15.49 3.97
C TYR A 204 -16.00 -15.66 4.92
N SER A 205 -16.65 -16.82 4.90
CA SER A 205 -17.73 -17.15 5.85
C SER A 205 -17.31 -17.17 7.32
N GLU A 206 -16.01 -17.23 7.61
CA GLU A 206 -15.41 -17.23 8.94
C GLU A 206 -14.50 -16.00 9.15
N ILE A 207 -14.82 -14.87 8.50
CA ILE A 207 -14.02 -13.64 8.51
C ILE A 207 -13.71 -13.11 9.92
N THR A 208 -14.55 -13.39 10.91
CA THR A 208 -14.32 -12.97 12.31
C THR A 208 -13.14 -13.71 12.97
N LYS A 209 -12.66 -14.82 12.39
CA LYS A 209 -11.43 -15.48 12.85
C LYS A 209 -10.16 -14.64 12.62
N TYR A 210 -10.20 -13.68 11.70
CA TYR A 210 -9.09 -12.73 11.55
C TYR A 210 -8.95 -11.81 12.77
N ILE A 211 -10.02 -11.67 13.56
CA ILE A 211 -10.04 -10.94 14.82
C ILE A 211 -9.74 -11.92 15.97
N THR A 212 -10.58 -12.94 16.13
CA THR A 212 -10.56 -13.83 17.32
C THR A 212 -9.37 -14.79 17.39
N GLU A 213 -8.72 -15.11 16.27
CA GLU A 213 -7.53 -15.97 16.24
C GLU A 213 -6.23 -15.19 16.08
N ASP A 214 -6.26 -13.84 16.10
CA ASP A 214 -5.05 -13.04 16.11
C ASP A 214 -4.32 -13.19 17.46
N LYS A 215 -3.12 -13.77 17.41
CA LYS A 215 -2.20 -13.99 18.53
C LYS A 215 -0.89 -13.22 18.36
N SER A 216 -0.92 -12.09 17.66
CA SER A 216 0.27 -11.27 17.37
C SER A 216 0.67 -10.40 18.54
N GLY A 217 -0.29 -10.09 19.43
CA GLY A 217 -0.17 -9.05 20.46
C GLY A 217 0.05 -7.65 19.89
N VAL A 218 -0.01 -7.46 18.57
CA VAL A 218 0.16 -6.15 17.93
C VAL A 218 -1.10 -5.32 18.14
N VAL A 219 -2.29 -5.92 17.97
CA VAL A 219 -3.58 -5.26 18.21
C VAL A 219 -3.68 -4.79 19.66
N GLU A 220 -3.40 -5.67 20.63
CA GLU A 220 -3.38 -5.35 22.06
C GLU A 220 -2.50 -4.10 22.36
N ARG A 221 -1.28 -4.03 21.81
CA ARG A 221 -0.39 -2.88 22.02
C ARG A 221 -0.92 -1.58 21.40
N VAL A 222 -1.50 -1.65 20.21
CA VAL A 222 -2.11 -0.49 19.54
C VAL A 222 -3.34 -0.04 20.32
N ALA A 223 -4.23 -0.97 20.66
CA ALA A 223 -5.44 -0.71 21.45
C ALA A 223 -5.09 -0.11 22.82
N GLN A 224 -4.06 -0.63 23.51
CA GLN A 224 -3.58 -0.07 24.77
C GLN A 224 -3.09 1.37 24.58
N THR A 225 -2.28 1.63 23.55
CA THR A 225 -1.77 2.98 23.29
C THR A 225 -2.89 3.98 23.03
N LEU A 226 -3.86 3.60 22.20
CA LEU A 226 -5.04 4.42 21.92
C LEU A 226 -5.86 4.65 23.20
N ARG A 227 -5.93 3.65 24.09
CA ARG A 227 -6.71 3.75 25.33
C ARG A 227 -6.07 4.74 26.29
N GLU A 228 -4.76 4.64 26.47
CA GLU A 228 -4.00 5.55 27.32
C GLU A 228 -4.11 7.00 26.83
N ALA A 229 -4.09 7.22 25.51
CA ALA A 229 -4.33 8.52 24.91
C ALA A 229 -5.76 9.04 25.17
N ALA A 230 -6.78 8.21 24.96
CA ALA A 230 -8.18 8.58 25.18
C ALA A 230 -8.48 8.84 26.67
N ASP A 231 -7.91 8.04 27.58
CA ASP A 231 -8.04 8.19 29.03
C ASP A 231 -7.45 9.52 29.50
N LYS A 232 -6.27 9.88 28.96
CA LYS A 232 -5.57 11.14 29.28
C LYS A 232 -6.36 12.37 28.87
N GLU A 233 -7.04 12.33 27.73
CA GLU A 233 -7.88 13.42 27.23
C GLU A 233 -9.32 13.37 27.76
N HIS A 234 -9.63 12.36 28.61
CA HIS A 234 -10.95 12.17 29.21
C HIS A 234 -12.09 11.99 28.20
N TYR A 235 -11.83 11.30 27.09
CA TYR A 235 -12.85 11.02 26.08
C TYR A 235 -14.01 10.17 26.64
N SER A 236 -15.23 10.60 26.32
CA SER A 236 -16.48 9.89 26.53
C SER A 236 -16.57 8.62 25.68
N GLU A 237 -17.62 7.81 25.87
CA GLU A 237 -17.81 6.55 25.14
C GLU A 237 -17.84 6.73 23.63
N GLY A 238 -18.67 7.66 23.12
CA GLY A 238 -18.73 7.95 21.68
C GLY A 238 -17.41 8.51 21.15
N GLU A 239 -16.76 9.41 21.90
CA GLU A 239 -15.46 9.99 21.51
C GLU A 239 -14.36 8.92 21.43
N ARG A 240 -14.37 7.94 22.32
CA ARG A 240 -13.46 6.79 22.30
C ARG A 240 -13.62 5.96 21.02
N ILE A 241 -14.85 5.62 20.66
CA ILE A 241 -15.14 4.87 19.44
C ILE A 241 -14.65 5.67 18.21
N TYR A 242 -14.99 6.96 18.16
CA TYR A 242 -14.50 7.83 17.09
C TYR A 242 -13.00 7.95 17.01
N PHE A 243 -12.32 8.00 18.15
CA PHE A 243 -10.87 8.11 18.20
C PHE A 243 -10.19 6.88 17.59
N VAL A 244 -10.72 5.68 17.87
CA VAL A 244 -10.25 4.43 17.25
C VAL A 244 -10.51 4.43 15.75
N ILE A 245 -11.70 4.88 15.32
CA ILE A 245 -12.04 4.94 13.90
C ILE A 245 -11.16 5.96 13.17
N ALA A 246 -10.95 7.14 13.73
CA ALA A 246 -10.09 8.17 13.16
C ALA A 246 -8.65 7.67 12.97
N PHE A 247 -8.14 6.87 13.92
CA PHE A 247 -6.85 6.19 13.76
C PHE A 247 -6.81 5.29 12.53
N VAL A 248 -7.85 4.46 12.31
CA VAL A 248 -7.90 3.55 11.15
C VAL A 248 -8.20 4.30 9.85
N GLN A 249 -9.07 5.31 9.85
CA GLN A 249 -9.37 6.15 8.69
C GLN A 249 -8.17 6.97 8.24
N GLY A 250 -7.23 7.28 9.14
CA GLY A 250 -5.94 7.90 8.81
C GLY A 250 -4.97 6.95 8.07
N LEU A 251 -5.28 5.65 7.98
CA LEU A 251 -4.52 4.73 7.14
C LEU A 251 -4.89 4.88 5.66
N PRO A 252 -3.93 4.74 4.74
CA PRO A 252 -4.21 4.65 3.31
C PRO A 252 -5.29 3.62 2.96
N TYR A 253 -6.34 4.06 2.27
CA TYR A 253 -7.36 3.18 1.71
C TYR A 253 -6.91 2.66 0.34
N TYR A 254 -6.92 1.35 0.16
CA TYR A 254 -6.58 0.68 -1.10
C TYR A 254 -7.83 -0.01 -1.64
N PRO A 255 -8.71 0.70 -2.39
CA PRO A 255 -9.90 0.06 -2.92
C PRO A 255 -9.48 -1.11 -3.78
N ASP A 256 -9.97 -2.27 -3.37
CA ASP A 256 -9.71 -3.48 -4.09
C ASP A 256 -10.31 -3.35 -5.49
N ASN A 257 -9.58 -3.79 -6.50
CA ASN A 257 -10.13 -3.75 -7.85
C ASN A 257 -11.33 -4.70 -7.91
N VAL A 258 -12.27 -4.46 -8.84
CA VAL A 258 -13.50 -5.27 -9.04
C VAL A 258 -13.23 -6.78 -9.22
N THR A 259 -11.96 -7.19 -9.30
CA THR A 259 -11.49 -8.57 -9.41
C THR A 259 -11.50 -9.34 -8.08
N SER A 260 -11.42 -8.70 -6.91
CA SER A 260 -11.51 -9.37 -5.60
C SER A 260 -12.95 -9.67 -5.21
N LEU A 261 -13.86 -8.71 -5.41
CA LEU A 261 -15.32 -8.84 -5.34
C LEU A 261 -15.88 -10.01 -6.19
N LEU A 262 -15.08 -10.52 -7.14
CA LEU A 262 -15.45 -11.56 -8.11
C LEU A 262 -14.58 -12.83 -8.01
N HIS A 263 -14.15 -13.22 -6.80
CA HIS A 263 -13.56 -14.53 -6.43
C HIS A 263 -12.03 -14.51 -6.24
N ASN A 264 -11.56 -13.90 -5.14
CA ASN A 264 -10.54 -14.44 -4.21
C ASN A 264 -10.01 -13.29 -3.33
N GLU A 265 -10.88 -12.66 -2.52
CA GLU A 265 -10.48 -11.71 -1.48
C GLU A 265 -9.41 -12.36 -0.59
N TRP A 266 -8.42 -11.57 -0.19
CA TRP A 266 -7.34 -12.01 0.68
C TRP A 266 -7.41 -11.16 1.95
N PRO A 267 -8.41 -11.39 2.83
CA PRO A 267 -8.55 -10.59 4.03
C PRO A 267 -7.25 -10.64 4.83
N LYS A 268 -6.85 -9.47 5.30
CA LYS A 268 -5.67 -9.28 6.13
C LYS A 268 -6.01 -9.48 7.59
N PHE A 269 -5.07 -10.08 8.31
CA PHE A 269 -5.04 -9.94 9.76
C PHE A 269 -4.69 -8.49 10.12
N PRO A 270 -5.12 -7.99 11.29
CA PRO A 270 -4.81 -6.65 11.76
C PRO A 270 -3.33 -6.26 11.67
N ILE A 271 -2.41 -7.19 12.02
CA ILE A 271 -0.96 -6.98 11.90
C ILE A 271 -0.53 -6.68 10.45
N GLU A 272 -1.15 -7.32 9.46
CA GLU A 272 -0.83 -7.12 8.05
C GLU A 272 -1.32 -5.73 7.60
N THR A 273 -2.53 -5.33 7.96
CA THR A 273 -3.06 -3.98 7.67
C THR A 273 -2.17 -2.89 8.27
N LEU A 274 -1.69 -3.07 9.50
CA LEU A 274 -0.79 -2.13 10.17
C LEU A 274 0.60 -2.06 9.53
N VAL A 275 1.20 -3.20 9.17
CA VAL A 275 2.53 -3.26 8.53
C VAL A 275 2.48 -2.75 7.09
N ASP A 276 1.48 -3.16 6.32
CA ASP A 276 1.28 -2.70 4.94
C ASP A 276 0.92 -1.21 4.90
N GLY A 277 0.36 -0.70 5.99
CA GLY A 277 -0.08 0.69 6.12
C GLY A 277 -1.36 0.95 5.35
N GLY A 278 -2.34 0.06 5.48
CA GLY A 278 -3.65 0.20 4.83
C GLY A 278 -4.22 -1.10 4.26
N GLY A 279 -5.48 -0.99 3.83
CA GLY A 279 -6.27 -2.05 3.24
C GLY A 279 -7.53 -1.50 2.58
N ASP A 280 -8.40 -2.39 2.14
CA ASP A 280 -9.74 -2.09 1.64
C ASP A 280 -10.80 -2.15 2.76
N CYS A 281 -12.07 -2.32 2.39
CA CYS A 281 -13.21 -2.22 3.30
C CYS A 281 -13.20 -3.34 4.36
N GLU A 282 -12.88 -4.58 3.97
CA GLU A 282 -12.83 -5.69 4.91
C GLU A 282 -11.60 -5.60 5.82
N ASP A 283 -10.44 -5.23 5.28
CA ASP A 283 -9.19 -5.14 6.04
C ASP A 283 -9.28 -4.07 7.14
N THR A 284 -9.88 -2.92 6.81
CA THR A 284 -10.10 -1.82 7.75
C THR A 284 -11.21 -2.13 8.74
N SER A 285 -12.27 -2.82 8.32
CA SER A 285 -13.34 -3.28 9.22
C SER A 285 -12.85 -4.30 10.24
N ILE A 286 -12.03 -5.28 9.80
CA ILE A 286 -11.37 -6.25 10.68
C ILE A 286 -10.50 -5.52 11.71
N LEU A 287 -9.70 -4.53 11.30
CA LEU A 287 -8.83 -3.78 12.20
C LEU A 287 -9.63 -2.95 13.22
N VAL A 288 -10.66 -2.21 12.80
CA VAL A 288 -11.52 -1.43 13.72
C VAL A 288 -12.21 -2.36 14.71
N ALA A 289 -12.80 -3.45 14.24
CA ALA A 289 -13.48 -4.41 15.10
C ALA A 289 -12.51 -5.02 16.13
N ALA A 290 -11.31 -5.43 15.71
CA ALA A 290 -10.30 -5.95 16.62
C ALA A 290 -9.86 -4.93 17.70
N LEU A 291 -9.67 -3.66 17.33
CA LEU A 291 -9.29 -2.62 18.30
C LEU A 291 -10.41 -2.29 19.30
N LEU A 292 -11.67 -2.29 18.85
CA LEU A 292 -12.83 -2.04 19.70
C LEU A 292 -13.16 -3.25 20.59
N ASP A 293 -12.95 -4.47 20.11
CA ASP A 293 -13.11 -5.70 20.88
C ASP A 293 -12.09 -5.79 22.03
N GLU A 294 -10.83 -5.40 21.80
CA GLU A 294 -9.83 -5.19 22.86
C GLU A 294 -10.28 -4.14 23.90
N TRP A 295 -11.24 -3.29 23.52
CA TRP A 295 -11.87 -2.31 24.40
C TRP A 295 -13.10 -2.81 25.16
N ASN A 296 -13.50 -4.07 24.93
CA ASN A 296 -14.74 -4.71 25.38
C ASN A 296 -16.00 -4.01 24.84
N TYR A 297 -15.91 -3.37 23.67
CA TYR A 297 -17.10 -2.96 22.94
C TYR A 297 -17.68 -4.15 22.21
N GLU A 298 -19.00 -4.30 22.26
CA GLU A 298 -19.69 -5.29 21.45
C GLU A 298 -19.73 -4.81 20.00
N VAL A 299 -19.07 -5.55 19.12
CA VAL A 299 -18.93 -5.23 17.70
C VAL A 299 -19.39 -6.39 16.82
N VAL A 300 -19.85 -6.06 15.63
CA VAL A 300 -20.18 -7.01 14.56
C VAL A 300 -19.60 -6.52 13.24
N LEU A 301 -19.27 -7.43 12.33
CA LEU A 301 -18.98 -7.05 10.94
C LEU A 301 -20.28 -7.05 10.13
N LEU A 302 -20.43 -6.03 9.28
CA LEU A 302 -21.59 -5.82 8.42
C LEU A 302 -21.18 -5.98 6.96
N GLU A 303 -21.56 -7.09 6.34
CA GLU A 303 -21.39 -7.30 4.90
C GLU A 303 -22.60 -6.74 4.15
N LEU A 304 -22.33 -5.72 3.35
CA LEU A 304 -23.26 -5.08 2.41
C LEU A 304 -22.90 -5.49 0.99
N PRO A 305 -23.76 -5.24 -0.02
CA PRO A 305 -23.45 -5.58 -1.41
C PRO A 305 -22.14 -4.92 -1.90
N GLY A 306 -21.06 -5.70 -1.89
CA GLY A 306 -19.72 -5.27 -2.31
C GLY A 306 -19.03 -4.29 -1.35
N HIS A 307 -19.38 -4.31 -0.07
CA HIS A 307 -18.78 -3.44 0.96
C HIS A 307 -18.82 -4.12 2.32
N MET A 308 -17.85 -3.78 3.17
CA MET A 308 -17.81 -4.20 4.56
C MET A 308 -17.67 -2.98 5.47
N ALA A 309 -18.44 -2.99 6.55
CA ALA A 309 -18.43 -1.98 7.59
C ALA A 309 -18.48 -2.65 8.97
N VAL A 310 -18.41 -1.85 10.03
CA VAL A 310 -18.55 -2.32 11.41
C VAL A 310 -19.89 -1.88 11.98
N GLY A 311 -20.49 -2.70 12.84
CA GLY A 311 -21.59 -2.32 13.72
C GLY A 311 -21.09 -2.30 15.16
N VAL A 312 -21.30 -1.20 15.88
CA VAL A 312 -20.91 -1.09 17.30
C VAL A 312 -22.13 -0.87 18.19
N TRP A 313 -22.20 -1.58 19.30
CA TRP A 313 -23.18 -1.28 20.34
C TRP A 313 -22.59 -0.29 21.36
N CYS A 314 -23.32 0.79 21.62
CA CYS A 314 -22.99 1.81 22.61
C CYS A 314 -24.28 2.49 23.07
N GLU A 315 -24.35 2.86 24.36
CA GLU A 315 -25.56 3.44 24.96
C GLU A 315 -25.82 4.87 24.46
N SER A 316 -24.74 5.60 24.19
CA SER A 316 -24.78 7.02 23.85
C SER A 316 -24.80 7.33 22.34
N CYS A 317 -24.84 6.30 21.51
CA CYS A 317 -24.75 6.43 20.05
C CYS A 317 -26.11 6.71 19.38
N SER A 318 -26.04 7.27 18.17
CA SER A 318 -27.22 7.65 17.38
C SER A 318 -26.97 7.43 15.89
N GLY A 319 -28.01 7.57 15.07
CA GLY A 319 -27.93 7.42 13.61
C GLY A 319 -28.39 6.04 13.13
N SER A 320 -27.87 5.60 11.99
CA SER A 320 -28.24 4.34 11.34
C SER A 320 -27.69 3.14 12.11
N TYR A 321 -28.50 2.09 12.26
CA TYR A 321 -28.11 0.88 12.98
C TYR A 321 -28.75 -0.37 12.36
N VAL A 322 -28.19 -1.53 12.70
CA VAL A 322 -28.82 -2.83 12.52
C VAL A 322 -29.18 -3.44 13.87
N THR A 323 -30.32 -4.11 13.97
CA THR A 323 -30.70 -4.81 15.20
C THR A 323 -30.27 -6.27 15.11
N TYR A 324 -29.49 -6.72 16.09
CA TYR A 324 -29.01 -8.09 16.22
C TYR A 324 -29.08 -8.52 17.69
N ASP A 325 -29.59 -9.71 17.95
CA ASP A 325 -29.81 -10.28 19.30
C ASP A 325 -30.41 -9.29 20.34
N GLY A 326 -31.39 -8.48 19.90
CA GLY A 326 -32.07 -7.50 20.76
C GLY A 326 -31.29 -6.22 21.05
N ARG A 327 -30.11 -6.03 20.45
CA ARG A 327 -29.28 -4.82 20.54
C ARG A 327 -29.21 -4.08 19.21
N ASN A 328 -29.02 -2.77 19.28
CA ASN A 328 -28.82 -1.92 18.11
C ASN A 328 -27.32 -1.67 17.93
N TYR A 329 -26.76 -2.17 16.84
CA TYR A 329 -25.38 -1.95 16.44
C TYR A 329 -25.36 -0.81 15.42
N PHE A 330 -24.83 0.34 15.82
CA PHE A 330 -24.73 1.53 14.99
C PHE A 330 -23.68 1.35 13.92
N TYR A 331 -24.01 1.79 12.70
CA TYR A 331 -23.15 1.68 11.54
C TYR A 331 -21.87 2.50 11.74
N LEU A 332 -20.73 1.93 11.38
CA LEU A 332 -19.42 2.56 11.40
C LEU A 332 -18.75 2.37 10.05
N GLU A 333 -18.61 3.48 9.32
CA GLU A 333 -17.83 3.49 8.08
C GLU A 333 -16.34 3.55 8.40
N THR A 334 -15.59 2.56 7.94
CA THR A 334 -14.14 2.49 8.14
C THR A 334 -13.37 3.05 6.96
N THR A 335 -14.04 3.29 5.82
CA THR A 335 -13.41 3.74 4.58
C THR A 335 -13.53 5.26 4.39
N GLY A 336 -12.37 5.92 4.37
CA GLY A 336 -12.28 7.38 4.22
C GLY A 336 -12.57 8.14 5.52
N GLU A 337 -12.18 9.41 5.55
CA GLU A 337 -12.25 10.26 6.75
C GLU A 337 -13.60 10.97 6.88
N GLY A 338 -13.98 11.27 8.12
CA GLY A 338 -15.06 12.21 8.44
C GLY A 338 -16.45 11.57 8.54
N TRP A 339 -16.53 10.25 8.53
CA TRP A 339 -17.77 9.53 8.81
C TRP A 339 -18.04 9.46 10.31
N GLU A 340 -19.26 9.85 10.70
CA GLU A 340 -19.72 9.71 12.07
C GLU A 340 -20.39 8.35 12.35
N ILE A 341 -20.54 7.97 13.63
CA ILE A 341 -21.29 6.81 14.09
C ILE A 341 -22.72 6.99 13.63
N GLY A 342 -23.21 5.99 12.90
CA GLY A 342 -24.53 5.98 12.32
C GLY A 342 -24.64 6.73 10.99
N ASP A 343 -23.57 7.34 10.48
CA ASP A 343 -23.53 7.86 9.12
C ASP A 343 -23.33 6.70 8.15
N ILE A 344 -24.34 6.45 7.32
CA ILE A 344 -24.29 5.41 6.30
C ILE A 344 -24.20 6.07 4.91
N PRO A 345 -23.35 5.56 4.00
CA PRO A 345 -23.35 6.04 2.62
C PRO A 345 -24.73 5.90 1.97
N PRO A 346 -25.20 6.89 1.18
CA PRO A 346 -26.55 6.88 0.60
C PRO A 346 -26.90 5.63 -0.22
N GLU A 347 -25.91 5.00 -0.85
CA GLU A 347 -26.06 3.74 -1.58
C GLU A 347 -26.46 2.54 -0.70
N TYR A 348 -26.24 2.63 0.62
CA TYR A 348 -26.46 1.56 1.58
C TYR A 348 -27.65 1.80 2.52
N GLU A 349 -28.25 3.00 2.57
CA GLU A 349 -29.37 3.37 3.48
C GLU A 349 -30.54 2.36 3.52
N ASN A 350 -30.80 1.65 2.42
CA ASN A 350 -31.90 0.68 2.31
C ASN A 350 -31.42 -0.75 2.02
N SER A 351 -30.12 -1.01 2.19
CA SER A 351 -29.53 -2.33 1.97
C SER A 351 -29.65 -3.18 3.23
N SER A 352 -29.90 -4.48 3.06
CA SER A 352 -29.75 -5.44 4.15
C SER A 352 -28.28 -5.80 4.33
N ALA A 353 -27.78 -5.78 5.57
CA ALA A 353 -26.46 -6.30 5.90
C ALA A 353 -26.54 -7.75 6.37
N LYS A 354 -25.58 -8.59 5.97
CA LYS A 354 -25.31 -9.86 6.64
C LYS A 354 -24.36 -9.58 7.80
N ILE A 355 -24.70 -10.12 8.97
CA ILE A 355 -24.00 -9.87 10.22
C ILE A 355 -23.06 -11.04 10.53
N TYR A 356 -21.82 -10.72 10.91
CA TYR A 356 -20.88 -11.66 11.49
C TYR A 356 -20.56 -11.21 12.91
N GLU A 357 -20.87 -12.07 13.88
CA GLU A 357 -20.57 -11.86 15.30
C GLU A 357 -19.08 -12.09 15.54
N VAL A 358 -18.44 -11.10 16.16
CA VAL A 358 -17.01 -11.09 16.50
C VAL A 358 -16.79 -11.89 17.77
#